data_AF-A0AAE1L3X7-F1
#
_entry.id   AF-A0AAE1L3X7-F1
#
_cell.length_a   1.000
_cell.length_b   1.000
_cell.length_c   1.000
_cell.angle_alpha   90.00
_cell.angle_beta   90.00
_cell.angle_gamma   90.00
#
_symmetry.space_group_name_H-M   'P 1'
#
loop_
_entity.id
_entity.type
_entity.pdbx_description
1 polymer ?
#
loop_
_entity_poly.entity_id
_entity_poly.type
_entity_poly.pdbx_seq_one_letter_code
_entity_poly.pdbx_strand_id
1 'polypeptide(L)'
;MPPGTGYLQVKERLLCLGAGVSSLDSALFFWDNAGTVEGIICVYVDDFLWAGTQNFERQVIEPVNKTIMVGSSESKAFRYVGLNIISEADGSMTLDQFRYASSLMPITISRQRAMMKTGELSESEKTEYRALIGQLNWIATHTSPDITFDMFSRRTSLMRECRGRETADRHCGIAGHVGEEGE
;
A
#
# COMPACT_ATOMS: atom_id res chain seq x y z
N MET A 1 -11.68 12.49 -14.58
CA MET A 1 -10.22 12.44 -14.86
C MET A 1 -9.87 11.04 -15.31
N PRO A 2 -9.02 10.86 -16.34
CA PRO A 2 -8.48 9.55 -16.66
C PRO A 2 -7.65 9.01 -15.48
N PRO A 3 -7.69 7.70 -15.17
CA PRO A 3 -6.87 7.11 -14.12
C PRO A 3 -5.39 7.20 -14.51
N GLY A 4 -4.59 7.89 -13.69
CA GLY A 4 -3.14 8.08 -13.89
C GLY A 4 -2.67 9.52 -14.18
N THR A 5 -3.57 10.48 -14.38
CA THR A 5 -3.18 11.87 -14.71
C THR A 5 -2.87 12.74 -13.49
N GLY A 6 -3.43 12.41 -12.32
CA GLY A 6 -3.32 13.24 -11.11
C GLY A 6 -1.87 13.44 -10.65
N TYR A 7 -1.16 12.36 -10.40
CA TYR A 7 0.25 12.41 -9.97
C TYR A 7 1.16 13.14 -10.97
N LEU A 8 1.02 12.88 -12.28
CA LEU A 8 1.86 13.53 -13.29
C LEU A 8 1.64 15.03 -13.33
N GLN A 9 0.39 15.49 -13.25
CA GLN A 9 0.06 16.91 -13.21
C GLN A 9 0.62 17.59 -11.95
N VAL A 10 0.52 16.94 -10.80
CA VAL A 10 1.07 17.44 -9.53
C VAL A 10 2.59 17.54 -9.61
N LYS A 11 3.23 16.48 -10.10
CA LYS A 11 4.68 16.44 -10.29
C LYS A 11 5.17 17.57 -11.19
N GLU A 12 4.57 17.73 -12.37
CA GLU A 12 4.92 18.82 -13.29
C GLU A 12 4.75 20.18 -12.62
N ARG A 13 3.66 20.38 -11.86
CA ARG A 13 3.41 21.63 -11.16
C ARG A 13 4.44 21.90 -10.07
N LEU A 14 4.78 20.91 -9.26
CA LEU A 14 5.79 21.03 -8.19
C LEU A 14 7.17 21.36 -8.78
N LEU A 15 7.57 20.70 -9.86
CA LEU A 15 8.82 20.99 -10.57
C LEU A 15 8.84 22.41 -11.13
N CYS A 16 7.75 22.89 -11.73
CA CYS A 16 7.62 24.27 -12.22
C CYS A 16 7.71 25.32 -11.10
N LEU A 17 7.32 24.97 -9.87
CA LEU A 17 7.43 25.84 -8.68
C LEU A 17 8.80 25.73 -7.99
N GLY A 18 9.75 25.01 -8.58
CA GLY A 18 11.12 24.88 -8.10
C GLY A 18 11.33 23.78 -7.06
N ALA A 19 10.36 22.88 -6.84
CA ALA A 19 10.58 21.71 -6.00
C ALA A 19 11.42 20.65 -6.73
N GLY A 20 12.32 19.99 -6.01
CA GLY A 20 13.09 18.84 -6.49
C GLY A 20 12.43 17.52 -6.10
N VAL A 21 12.64 16.48 -6.90
CA VAL A 21 12.23 15.10 -6.57
C VAL A 21 13.33 14.44 -5.74
N SER A 22 12.97 13.76 -4.68
CA SER A 22 13.89 12.99 -3.84
C SER A 22 14.53 11.84 -4.64
N SER A 23 15.80 11.57 -4.36
CA SER A 23 16.50 10.40 -4.90
C SER A 23 16.06 9.09 -4.22
N LEU A 24 15.43 9.17 -3.04
CA LEU A 24 14.99 8.01 -2.26
C LEU A 24 13.62 7.50 -2.69
N ASP A 25 12.71 8.42 -3.04
CA ASP A 25 11.34 8.09 -3.42
C ASP A 25 10.81 9.11 -4.43
N SER A 26 10.24 8.61 -5.54
CA SER A 26 9.66 9.44 -6.59
C SER A 26 8.42 10.23 -6.17
N ALA A 27 7.74 9.79 -5.11
CA ALA A 27 6.58 10.46 -4.52
C ALA A 27 6.98 11.59 -3.55
N LEU A 28 8.24 11.67 -3.14
CA LEU A 28 8.73 12.66 -2.19
C LEU A 28 9.42 13.82 -2.92
N PHE A 29 9.03 15.03 -2.59
CA PHE A 29 9.59 16.26 -3.13
C PHE A 29 10.06 17.17 -2.00
N PHE A 30 11.07 17.97 -2.28
CA PHE A 30 11.60 18.97 -1.37
C PHE A 30 11.69 20.32 -2.07
N TRP A 31 11.51 21.40 -1.32
CA TRP A 31 11.68 22.75 -1.82
C TRP A 31 12.81 23.42 -1.07
N ASP A 32 13.88 23.70 -1.80
CA ASP A 32 15.09 24.34 -1.30
C ASP A 32 15.04 25.83 -1.62
N ASN A 33 15.26 26.65 -0.60
CA ASN A 33 15.43 28.08 -0.75
C ASN A 33 16.84 28.46 -0.30
N ALA A 34 17.69 28.80 -1.28
CA ALA A 34 19.07 29.23 -1.05
C ALA A 34 19.92 28.26 -0.20
N GLY A 35 19.79 26.95 -0.44
CA GLY A 35 20.54 25.90 0.26
C GLY A 35 19.93 25.47 1.59
N THR A 36 18.73 25.97 1.93
CA THR A 36 17.95 25.50 3.08
C THR A 36 16.65 24.87 2.61
N VAL A 37 16.42 23.61 3.01
CA VAL A 37 15.15 22.92 2.76
C VAL A 37 14.06 23.57 3.63
N GLU A 38 13.14 24.27 2.98
CA GLU A 38 12.05 24.98 3.64
C GLU A 38 10.74 24.19 3.62
N GLY A 39 10.64 23.12 2.82
CA GLY A 39 9.47 22.28 2.84
C GLY A 39 9.65 20.94 2.13
N ILE A 40 8.79 20.00 2.51
CA ILE A 40 8.67 18.68 1.92
C ILE A 40 7.21 18.40 1.58
N ILE A 41 6.98 17.67 0.50
CA ILE A 41 5.66 17.17 0.12
C ILE A 41 5.78 15.74 -0.41
N CYS A 42 4.95 14.86 0.14
CA CYS A 42 4.76 13.50 -0.32
C CYS A 42 3.43 13.42 -1.09
N VAL A 43 3.47 12.82 -2.27
CA VAL A 43 2.31 12.69 -3.16
C VAL A 43 1.94 11.22 -3.32
N TYR A 44 0.77 10.84 -2.86
CA TYR A 44 0.24 9.50 -3.02
C TYR A 44 -1.10 9.52 -3.76
N VAL A 45 -1.04 9.32 -5.08
CA VAL A 45 -2.21 9.39 -5.98
C VAL A 45 -2.93 10.73 -5.83
N ASP A 46 -4.05 10.77 -5.11
CA ASP A 46 -4.88 11.95 -4.88
C ASP A 46 -4.68 12.57 -3.48
N ASP A 47 -3.90 11.92 -2.62
CA ASP A 47 -3.59 12.36 -1.26
C ASP A 47 -2.21 13.03 -1.19
N PHE A 48 -2.15 14.20 -0.56
CA PHE A 48 -0.91 14.96 -0.37
C PHE A 48 -0.60 15.12 1.13
N LEU A 49 0.63 14.85 1.52
CA LEU A 49 1.13 15.10 2.88
C LEU A 49 2.32 16.05 2.79
N TRP A 50 2.27 17.19 3.46
CA TRP A 50 3.34 18.18 3.38
C TRP A 50 3.66 18.78 4.75
N ALA A 51 4.87 19.28 4.89
CA ALA A 51 5.34 20.02 6.04
C ALA A 51 6.40 21.04 5.59
N GLY A 52 6.41 22.22 6.18
CA GLY A 52 7.38 23.25 5.81
C GLY A 52 7.12 24.61 6.46
N THR A 53 7.88 25.60 6.03
CA THR A 53 7.74 27.00 6.46
C THR A 53 6.48 27.63 5.86
N GLN A 54 6.05 28.75 6.44
CA GLN A 54 4.97 29.57 5.87
C GLN A 54 5.33 30.12 4.47
N ASN A 55 6.62 30.24 4.17
CA ASN A 55 7.07 30.64 2.85
C ASN A 55 6.84 29.52 1.82
N PHE A 56 7.19 28.28 2.16
CA PHE A 56 6.86 27.10 1.35
C PHE A 56 5.35 26.96 1.13
N GLU A 57 4.54 27.13 2.18
CA GLU A 57 3.07 27.08 2.08
C GLU A 57 2.54 28.08 1.04
N ARG A 58 2.97 29.35 1.12
CA ARG A 58 2.52 30.41 0.21
C ARG A 58 3.04 30.25 -1.22
N GLN A 59 4.29 29.85 -1.39
CA GLN A 59 4.93 29.79 -2.70
C GLN A 59 4.65 28.48 -3.45
N VAL A 60 4.39 27.38 -2.74
CA VAL A 60 4.24 26.05 -3.35
C VAL A 60 2.85 25.48 -3.10
N ILE A 61 2.43 25.33 -1.85
CA ILE A 61 1.19 24.62 -1.51
C ILE A 61 -0.04 25.37 -2.00
N GLU A 62 -0.14 26.69 -1.77
CA GLU A 62 -1.27 27.49 -2.25
C GLU A 62 -1.43 27.46 -3.79
N PRO A 63 -0.37 27.64 -4.60
CA PRO A 63 -0.46 27.48 -6.05
C PRO A 63 -0.81 26.06 -6.51
N VAL A 64 -0.35 25.02 -5.80
CA VAL A 64 -0.71 23.62 -6.07
C VAL A 64 -2.21 23.41 -5.81
N ASN A 65 -2.72 23.84 -4.65
CA ASN A 65 -4.14 23.73 -4.28
C ASN A 65 -5.09 24.50 -5.21
N LYS A 66 -4.62 25.57 -5.87
CA LYS A 66 -5.41 26.30 -6.88
C LYS A 66 -5.48 25.56 -8.21
N THR A 67 -4.48 24.75 -8.53
CA THR A 67 -4.35 24.08 -9.83
C THR A 67 -5.01 22.71 -9.81
N ILE A 68 -4.83 21.98 -8.71
CA ILE A 68 -5.40 20.67 -8.45
C ILE A 68 -6.54 20.93 -7.47
N MET A 69 -7.79 20.62 -7.84
CA MET A 69 -8.94 20.81 -6.95
C MET A 69 -8.80 19.94 -5.69
N VAL A 70 -8.07 20.43 -4.70
CA VAL A 70 -7.91 19.76 -3.40
C VAL A 70 -9.22 19.91 -2.65
N GLY A 71 -9.92 18.79 -2.43
CA GLY A 71 -11.25 18.79 -1.83
C GLY A 71 -11.26 19.25 -0.37
N SER A 72 -10.22 18.94 0.40
CA SER A 72 -10.07 19.34 1.79
C SER A 72 -8.60 19.39 2.19
N SER A 73 -8.25 20.33 3.07
CA SER A 73 -6.94 20.42 3.73
C SER A 73 -7.17 20.36 5.23
N GLU A 74 -6.49 19.44 5.90
CA GLU A 74 -6.57 19.25 7.34
C GLU A 74 -5.17 19.41 7.95
N SER A 75 -5.10 19.85 9.20
CA SER A 75 -3.83 20.00 9.93
C SER A 75 -4.01 19.57 11.38
N LYS A 76 -2.90 19.21 12.03
CA LYS A 76 -2.81 18.71 13.42
C LYS A 76 -3.49 17.37 13.71
N ALA A 77 -4.65 17.08 13.16
CA ALA A 77 -5.30 15.78 13.27
C ALA A 77 -6.01 15.48 11.95
N PHE A 78 -5.54 14.46 11.24
CA PHE A 78 -6.02 14.15 9.90
C PHE A 78 -5.79 12.68 9.55
N ARG A 79 -6.45 12.22 8.48
CA ARG A 79 -6.25 10.87 7.94
C ARG A 79 -5.47 10.93 6.63
N TYR A 80 -4.38 10.18 6.55
CA TYR A 80 -3.56 10.06 5.34
C TYR A 80 -3.37 8.59 4.99
N VAL A 81 -3.85 8.16 3.81
CA VAL A 81 -3.74 6.77 3.32
C VAL A 81 -4.22 5.74 4.36
N GLY A 82 -5.27 6.07 5.12
CA GLY A 82 -5.82 5.19 6.17
C GLY A 82 -5.08 5.19 7.50
N LEU A 83 -3.99 5.97 7.64
CA LEU A 83 -3.35 6.29 8.93
C LEU A 83 -4.06 7.47 9.57
N ASN A 84 -4.38 7.35 10.86
CA ASN A 84 -4.75 8.50 11.68
C ASN A 84 -3.45 9.14 12.20
N ILE A 85 -3.23 10.41 11.90
CA ILE A 85 -2.03 11.14 12.26
C ILE A 85 -2.43 12.34 13.11
N ILE A 86 -1.80 12.45 14.29
CA ILE A 86 -2.01 13.56 15.22
C ILE A 86 -0.66 14.19 15.53
N SER A 87 -0.54 15.49 15.32
CA SER A 87 0.56 16.33 15.77
C SER A 87 0.17 17.03 17.06
N GLU A 88 0.86 16.67 18.13
CA GLU A 88 0.63 17.19 19.47
C GLU A 88 1.24 18.58 19.65
N ALA A 89 0.76 19.31 20.65
CA ALA A 89 1.23 20.67 20.93
C ALA A 89 2.70 20.73 21.37
N ASP A 90 3.24 19.62 21.88
CA ASP A 90 4.64 19.48 22.29
C ASP A 90 5.59 19.15 21.12
N GLY A 91 5.04 19.03 19.90
CA GLY A 91 5.79 18.70 18.69
C GLY A 91 5.94 17.21 18.44
N SER A 92 5.43 16.34 19.32
CA SER A 92 5.35 14.91 19.06
C SER A 92 4.27 14.59 18.01
N MET A 93 4.43 13.45 17.34
CA MET A 93 3.45 12.95 16.39
C MET A 93 3.08 11.51 16.74
N THR A 94 1.78 11.22 16.76
CA THR A 94 1.26 9.87 16.96
C THR A 94 0.59 9.37 15.69
N LEU A 95 0.75 8.09 15.39
CA LEU A 95 0.14 7.42 14.25
C LEU A 95 -0.58 6.15 14.71
N ASP A 96 -1.80 5.94 14.25
CA ASP A 96 -2.55 4.71 14.52
C ASP A 96 -3.41 4.26 13.33
N GLN A 97 -3.87 3.00 13.40
CA GLN A 97 -4.76 2.38 12.41
C GLN A 97 -5.95 1.67 13.09
N PHE A 98 -6.39 2.13 14.27
CA PHE A 98 -7.41 1.40 15.05
C PHE A 98 -8.71 1.17 14.28
N ARG A 99 -9.14 2.15 13.49
CA ARG A 99 -10.33 2.03 12.63
C ARG A 99 -10.18 0.94 11.56
N TYR A 100 -9.01 0.89 10.92
CA TYR A 100 -8.74 -0.11 9.90
C TYR A 100 -8.66 -1.51 10.51
N ALA A 101 -7.92 -1.65 11.62
CA ALA A 101 -7.82 -2.91 12.35
C ALA A 101 -9.20 -3.43 12.83
N SER A 102 -10.06 -2.53 13.32
CA SER A 102 -11.41 -2.87 13.77
C SER A 102 -12.36 -3.28 12.63
N SER A 103 -12.03 -2.92 11.39
CA SER A 103 -12.82 -3.28 10.20
C SER A 103 -12.48 -4.66 9.63
N LEU A 104 -11.39 -5.29 10.10
CA LEU A 104 -10.96 -6.59 9.62
C LEU A 104 -11.96 -7.68 10.02
N MET A 105 -12.39 -8.45 9.03
CA MET A 105 -13.31 -9.57 9.23
C MET A 105 -12.53 -10.89 9.09
N PRO A 106 -12.70 -11.84 10.02
CA PRO A 106 -12.13 -13.18 9.86
C PRO A 106 -12.81 -13.91 8.70
N ILE A 107 -12.05 -14.80 8.05
CA ILE A 107 -12.58 -15.67 7.01
C ILE A 107 -13.62 -16.61 7.64
N THR A 108 -14.81 -16.66 7.04
CA THR A 108 -15.89 -17.51 7.53
C THR A 108 -15.70 -18.92 7.02
N ILE A 109 -15.37 -19.85 7.92
CA ILE A 109 -15.20 -21.27 7.58
C ILE A 109 -16.49 -22.01 7.94
N SER A 110 -17.11 -22.68 6.96
CA SER A 110 -18.30 -23.49 7.20
C SER A 110 -17.97 -24.69 8.10
N ARG A 111 -18.96 -25.18 8.86
CA ARG A 111 -18.78 -26.36 9.73
C ARG A 111 -18.31 -27.58 8.93
N GLN A 112 -18.84 -27.78 7.73
CA GLN A 112 -18.43 -28.87 6.85
C GLN A 112 -16.96 -28.74 6.44
N ARG A 113 -16.52 -27.52 6.09
CA ARG A 113 -15.12 -27.27 5.72
C ARG A 113 -14.16 -27.47 6.89
N ALA A 114 -14.55 -27.04 8.09
CA ALA A 114 -13.76 -27.20 9.30
C ALA A 114 -13.49 -28.68 9.67
N MET A 115 -14.35 -29.61 9.23
CA MET A 115 -14.14 -31.06 9.41
C MET A 115 -13.10 -31.62 8.44
N MET A 116 -12.83 -30.96 7.31
CA MET A 116 -11.88 -31.39 6.28
C MET A 116 -10.47 -30.86 6.55
N LYS A 117 -9.85 -31.30 7.64
CA LYS A 117 -8.56 -30.75 8.13
C LYS A 117 -7.37 -30.93 7.17
N THR A 118 -7.39 -31.97 6.34
CA THR A 118 -6.34 -32.28 5.36
C THR A 118 -6.79 -32.00 3.92
N GLY A 119 -8.00 -31.46 3.73
CA GLY A 119 -8.54 -31.16 2.42
C GLY A 119 -7.89 -29.90 1.84
N GLU A 120 -7.44 -29.98 0.60
CA GLU A 120 -6.80 -28.86 -0.10
C GLU A 120 -7.69 -27.61 -0.12
N LEU A 121 -7.06 -26.43 -0.07
CA LEU A 121 -7.77 -25.16 -0.20
C LEU A 121 -8.31 -24.96 -1.60
N SER A 122 -9.56 -24.51 -1.69
CA SER A 122 -10.14 -24.06 -2.96
C SER A 122 -9.51 -22.74 -3.42
N GLU A 123 -9.64 -22.39 -4.70
CA GLU A 123 -9.14 -21.11 -5.21
C GLU A 123 -9.85 -19.89 -4.61
N SER A 124 -11.12 -20.04 -4.20
CA SER A 124 -11.85 -18.99 -3.48
C SER A 124 -11.27 -18.78 -2.08
N GLU A 125 -11.02 -19.86 -1.34
CA GLU A 125 -10.42 -19.82 0.00
C GLU A 125 -9.02 -19.20 -0.02
N LYS A 126 -8.20 -19.57 -1.01
CA LYS A 126 -6.88 -18.95 -1.20
C LYS A 126 -6.97 -17.46 -1.51
N THR A 127 -7.99 -17.05 -2.24
CA THR A 127 -8.19 -15.64 -2.60
C THR A 127 -8.61 -14.82 -1.37
N GLU A 128 -9.56 -15.32 -0.59
CA GLU A 128 -9.97 -14.72 0.69
C GLU A 128 -8.80 -14.65 1.68
N TYR A 129 -8.02 -15.73 1.77
CA TYR A 129 -6.84 -15.77 2.61
C TYR A 129 -5.77 -14.76 2.19
N ARG A 130 -5.45 -14.67 0.90
CA ARG A 130 -4.52 -13.66 0.38
C ARG A 130 -5.02 -12.24 0.64
N ALA A 131 -6.32 -12.00 0.49
CA ALA A 131 -6.92 -10.70 0.80
C ALA A 131 -6.74 -10.33 2.27
N LEU A 132 -7.07 -11.24 3.20
CA LEU A 132 -6.89 -11.00 4.64
C LEU A 132 -5.42 -10.81 5.03
N ILE A 133 -4.51 -11.61 4.48
CA ILE A 133 -3.07 -11.45 4.70
C ILE A 133 -2.58 -10.10 4.18
N GLY A 134 -3.07 -9.64 3.03
CA GLY A 134 -2.76 -8.30 2.51
C GLY A 134 -3.18 -7.19 3.47
N GLN A 135 -4.38 -7.31 4.05
CA GLN A 135 -4.88 -6.37 5.05
C GLN A 135 -4.04 -6.39 6.35
N LEU A 136 -3.66 -7.57 6.84
CA LEU A 136 -2.78 -7.70 8.01
C LEU A 136 -1.38 -7.14 7.74
N ASN A 137 -0.84 -7.37 6.53
CA ASN A 137 0.46 -6.83 6.13
C ASN A 137 0.47 -5.29 6.13
N TRP A 138 -0.65 -4.66 5.74
CA TRP A 138 -0.79 -3.21 5.82
C TRP A 138 -0.63 -2.70 7.26
N ILE A 139 -1.27 -3.35 8.23
CA ILE A 139 -1.15 -2.98 9.66
C ILE A 139 0.26 -3.22 10.18
N ALA A 140 0.81 -4.41 9.90
CA ALA A 140 2.12 -4.84 10.39
C ALA A 140 3.25 -3.90 9.95
N THR A 141 3.16 -3.38 8.71
CA THR A 141 4.21 -2.53 8.13
C THR A 141 4.19 -1.10 8.66
N HIS A 142 3.05 -0.62 9.19
CA HIS A 142 2.88 0.79 9.55
C HIS A 142 2.78 1.07 11.05
N THR A 143 1.92 0.35 11.78
CA THR A 143 1.59 0.71 13.17
C THR A 143 1.73 -0.44 14.18
N SER A 144 1.88 -1.68 13.72
CA SER A 144 1.99 -2.85 14.62
C SER A 144 3.16 -3.75 14.22
N PRO A 145 4.42 -3.32 14.44
CA PRO A 145 5.58 -4.13 14.09
C PRO A 145 5.64 -5.47 14.85
N ASP A 146 4.98 -5.57 16.00
CA ASP A 146 4.87 -6.76 16.85
C ASP A 146 4.25 -7.97 16.14
N ILE A 147 3.31 -7.77 15.20
CA ILE A 147 2.67 -8.87 14.45
C ILE A 147 3.39 -9.24 13.15
N THR A 148 4.49 -8.56 12.81
CA THR A 148 5.16 -8.69 11.51
C THR A 148 5.70 -10.10 11.25
N PHE A 149 6.31 -10.71 12.27
CA PHE A 149 6.89 -12.05 12.16
C PHE A 149 5.81 -13.09 11.84
N ASP A 150 4.71 -13.08 12.61
CA ASP A 150 3.60 -14.02 12.44
C ASP A 150 2.92 -13.85 11.08
N MET A 151 2.69 -12.61 10.66
CA MET A 151 2.11 -12.29 9.36
C MET A 151 3.01 -12.81 8.22
N PHE A 152 4.33 -12.58 8.31
CA PHE A 152 5.26 -13.00 7.26
C PHE A 152 5.41 -14.53 7.16
N SER A 153 5.44 -15.22 8.30
CA SER A 153 5.48 -16.69 8.37
C SER A 153 4.25 -17.31 7.71
N ARG A 154 3.06 -16.75 7.97
CA ARG A 154 1.79 -17.17 7.35
C ARG A 154 1.76 -16.93 5.84
N ARG A 155 2.29 -15.80 5.38
CA ARG A 155 2.41 -15.48 3.94
C ARG A 155 3.32 -16.46 3.19
N THR A 156 4.48 -16.79 3.76
CA THR A 156 5.45 -17.69 3.11
C THR A 156 4.98 -19.13 3.04
N SER A 157 4.25 -19.60 4.05
CA SER A 157 3.66 -20.94 4.07
C SER A 157 2.69 -21.16 2.92
N LEU A 158 1.82 -20.17 2.64
CA LEU A 158 0.91 -20.21 1.50
C LEU A 158 1.66 -20.21 0.14
N MET A 159 2.73 -19.40 0.02
CA MET A 159 3.53 -19.37 -1.22
C MET A 159 4.23 -20.70 -1.50
N ARG A 160 4.67 -21.42 -0.46
CA ARG A 160 5.26 -22.76 -0.62
C ARG A 160 4.25 -23.78 -1.14
N GLU A 161 3.02 -23.73 -0.64
CA GLU A 161 1.93 -24.61 -1.09
C GLU A 161 1.54 -24.34 -2.56
N CYS A 162 1.48 -23.06 -2.97
CA CYS A 162 1.26 -22.70 -4.37
C CYS A 162 2.43 -23.11 -5.30
N ARG A 163 3.68 -22.96 -4.87
CA ARG A 163 4.85 -23.37 -5.67
C ARG A 163 4.96 -24.89 -5.84
N GLY A 164 4.57 -25.66 -4.82
CA GLY A 164 4.51 -27.12 -4.91
C GLY A 164 3.58 -27.60 -6.04
N ARG A 165 2.47 -26.88 -6.30
CA ARG A 165 1.56 -27.17 -7.43
C ARG A 165 2.16 -26.80 -8.78
N GLU A 166 2.84 -25.68 -8.93
CA GLU A 166 3.47 -25.29 -10.20
C GLU A 166 4.55 -26.29 -10.66
N THR A 167 5.20 -26.98 -9.72
CA THR A 167 6.15 -28.05 -10.03
C THR A 167 5.48 -29.40 -10.30
N ALA A 168 4.31 -29.66 -9.70
CA ALA A 168 3.54 -30.89 -9.91
C ALA A 168 2.77 -30.87 -11.24
N ASP A 169 2.15 -29.74 -11.60
CA ASP A 169 1.42 -29.58 -12.87
C ASP A 169 2.35 -29.61 -14.10
N ARG A 170 3.63 -29.23 -13.94
CA ARG A 170 4.63 -29.37 -15.01
C ARG A 170 5.09 -30.82 -15.23
N HIS A 171 4.93 -31.70 -14.24
CA HIS A 171 5.26 -33.12 -14.38
C HIS A 171 4.11 -33.98 -14.93
N CYS A 172 2.88 -33.45 -15.01
CA CYS A 172 1.72 -34.19 -15.52
C CYS A 172 1.38 -33.90 -17.00
N GLY A 173 2.18 -33.05 -17.67
CA GLY A 173 1.97 -32.67 -19.09
C GLY A 173 2.76 -33.47 -20.12
N ILE A 174 3.53 -34.50 -19.72
CA ILE A 174 4.40 -35.27 -20.64
C ILE A 174 4.22 -36.78 -20.42
N ALA A 175 2.99 -37.28 -20.57
CA ALA A 175 2.76 -38.72 -20.72
C ALA A 175 1.42 -38.95 -21.44
N GLY A 176 1.47 -39.13 -22.77
CA GLY A 176 0.26 -39.50 -23.51
C GLY A 176 0.31 -39.33 -25.03
N HIS A 177 1.32 -39.88 -25.71
CA HIS A 177 1.16 -40.29 -27.12
C HIS A 177 2.17 -41.39 -27.49
N VAL A 178 1.75 -42.64 -27.27
CA VAL A 178 2.26 -43.80 -28.01
C VAL A 178 1.03 -44.62 -28.39
N GLY A 179 0.63 -44.52 -29.65
CA GLY A 179 -0.26 -45.43 -30.37
C GLY A 179 0.28 -45.47 -31.80
N GLU A 180 0.96 -46.55 -32.16
CA GLU A 180 0.42 -47.59 -33.05
C GLU A 180 0.07 -47.05 -34.46
N GLU A 181 1.05 -47.09 -35.36
CA GLU A 181 0.80 -47.20 -36.80
C GLU A 181 1.35 -48.57 -37.24
N GLY A 182 0.44 -49.43 -37.68
CA GLY A 182 0.76 -50.65 -38.39
C GLY A 182 0.82 -50.39 -39.88
N GLU A 183 1.89 -50.90 -40.51
CA GLU A 183 1.84 -51.73 -41.72
C GLU A 183 3.12 -52.59 -41.78
#